data_AF-A0A1U7CUD9-F1
#
_entry.id   AF-A0A1U7CUD9-F1
#
_cell.length_a   1.000
_cell.length_b   1.000
_cell.length_c   1.000
_cell.angle_alpha   90.00
_cell.angle_beta   90.00
_cell.angle_gamma   90.00
#
_symmetry.space_group_name_H-M   'P 1'
#
loop_
_entity.id
_entity.type
_entity.pdbx_description
1 polymer ?
#
loop_
_entity_poly.entity_id
_entity_poly.type
_entity_poly.pdbx_seq_one_letter_code
_entity_poly.pdbx_strand_id
1 'polypeptide(L)'
;MARPWRLFWLLVLSLHAVAASAWWWLTPGGFPFSHPRFWSNSVAPIVVLAVVVAAVMAARRERLERLRASLAAFPAAWCASALVGRFVFPITLGRLFVVPLIGAALMAGALVMTFRRKAPAAVWPVWGVALVAALVGAVLPLSQRPPAPDTRPLNLAMPETVSGTVAPSPNGRLGERLFVHVGDGSATVKAGGLTLSVQPLLRFLARSPDGCLTILAPPAIREGPDLRLTSAAQDENGLSLTYRADYDATLQVGPDAGAGPIVLESTARLPCPIESHLNSFCDVEVSGHKRLSLSFSPCPNQRIEVRPADYPVGRPLRFAYMDAAGGFHVVEGTSGEKGPFRELAGGRLTRSEPLAITLHDGDAAVARITLDDWSAQAGTVLSPTAGWGAPVNAIEFSLEGDAPGSRAAIYITLAGTSVGRGWDCVGHAAGTYRNRLRIETLGVRPAAEAARNPDLKAPLP
;
A
#
# COMPACT_ATOMS: atom_id res chain seq x y z
N MET A 1 3.21 11.24 -48.39
CA MET A 1 3.71 11.95 -47.19
C MET A 1 5.22 12.05 -47.32
N ALA A 2 5.87 13.17 -46.98
CA ALA A 2 7.33 13.23 -47.06
C ALA A 2 7.97 12.22 -46.09
N ARG A 3 9.10 11.62 -46.48
CA ARG A 3 9.83 10.60 -45.70
C ARG A 3 10.05 10.98 -44.22
N PRO A 4 10.51 12.20 -43.85
CA PRO A 4 10.73 12.54 -42.45
C PRO A 4 9.44 12.48 -41.60
N TRP A 5 8.33 13.00 -42.12
CA TRP A 5 7.05 12.96 -41.40
C TRP A 5 6.49 11.54 -41.24
N ARG A 6 6.72 10.68 -42.24
CA ARG A 6 6.34 9.26 -42.13
C ARG A 6 7.09 8.56 -41.01
N LEU A 7 8.40 8.79 -40.89
CA LEU A 7 9.22 8.21 -39.82
C LEU A 7 8.81 8.75 -38.45
N PHE A 8 8.58 10.05 -38.33
CA PHE A 8 8.09 10.67 -37.09
C PHE A 8 6.78 10.04 -36.62
N TRP A 9 5.77 9.94 -37.49
CA TRP A 9 4.48 9.36 -37.10
C TRP A 9 4.56 7.86 -36.82
N LEU A 10 5.43 7.12 -37.52
CA LEU A 10 5.68 5.72 -37.20
C LEU A 10 6.26 5.59 -35.79
N LEU A 11 7.23 6.43 -35.42
CA LEU A 11 7.79 6.45 -34.06
C LEU A 11 6.71 6.77 -33.02
N VAL A 12 5.92 7.82 -33.22
CA VAL A 12 4.83 8.21 -32.31
C VAL A 12 3.84 7.05 -32.12
N LEU A 13 3.37 6.44 -33.21
CA LEU A 13 2.41 5.34 -33.15
C LEU A 13 3.00 4.10 -32.46
N SER A 14 4.26 3.76 -32.75
CA SER A 14 4.95 2.64 -32.09
C SER A 14 5.11 2.87 -30.60
N LEU A 15 5.52 4.08 -30.18
CA LEU A 15 5.66 4.41 -28.75
C LEU A 15 4.32 4.29 -28.02
N HIS A 16 3.22 4.77 -28.60
CA HIS A 16 1.89 4.65 -28.01
C HIS A 16 1.41 3.20 -27.96
N ALA A 17 1.68 2.39 -28.99
CA ALA A 17 1.33 0.99 -29.00
C ALA A 17 2.08 0.21 -27.90
N VAL A 18 3.38 0.46 -27.74
CA VAL A 18 4.20 -0.15 -26.69
C VAL A 18 3.74 0.31 -25.31
N ALA A 19 3.55 1.62 -25.12
CA ALA A 19 3.10 2.17 -23.83
C ALA A 19 1.73 1.66 -23.43
N ALA A 20 0.76 1.61 -24.34
CA ALA A 20 -0.58 1.08 -24.07
C ALA A 20 -0.55 -0.42 -23.76
N SER A 21 0.24 -1.21 -24.51
CA SER A 21 0.38 -2.65 -24.24
C SER A 21 1.04 -2.90 -22.89
N ALA A 22 2.10 -2.16 -22.57
CA ALA A 22 2.77 -2.25 -21.27
C ALA A 22 1.83 -1.83 -20.14
N TRP A 23 1.09 -0.73 -20.29
CA TRP A 23 0.10 -0.29 -19.32
C TRP A 23 -0.97 -1.36 -19.08
N TRP A 24 -1.55 -1.91 -20.16
CA TRP A 24 -2.59 -2.93 -20.05
C TRP A 24 -2.10 -4.20 -19.33
N TRP A 25 -0.85 -4.59 -19.56
CA TRP A 25 -0.26 -5.76 -18.94
C TRP A 25 0.21 -5.53 -17.49
N LEU A 26 0.68 -4.32 -17.18
CA LEU A 26 1.31 -4.03 -15.90
C LEU A 26 0.33 -3.48 -14.86
N THR A 27 -0.70 -2.75 -15.28
CA THR A 27 -1.68 -2.16 -14.35
C THR A 27 -2.64 -3.19 -13.77
N PRO A 28 -3.17 -2.96 -12.57
CA PRO A 28 -4.13 -3.88 -11.96
C PRO A 28 -5.44 -3.94 -12.73
N GLY A 29 -5.99 -5.17 -12.82
CA GLY A 29 -7.31 -5.47 -13.37
C GLY A 29 -8.33 -5.81 -12.28
N GLY A 30 -9.47 -6.37 -12.67
CA GLY A 30 -10.47 -6.87 -11.71
C GLY A 30 -11.30 -5.81 -10.99
N PHE A 31 -11.31 -4.57 -11.51
CA PHE A 31 -12.16 -3.51 -10.98
C PHE A 31 -13.60 -3.63 -11.51
N PRO A 32 -14.61 -3.30 -10.69
CA PRO A 32 -15.99 -3.21 -11.17
C PRO A 32 -16.14 -2.02 -12.13
N PHE A 33 -17.11 -2.08 -13.05
CA PHE A 33 -17.38 -1.06 -14.06
C PHE A 33 -17.63 0.35 -13.48
N SER A 34 -18.16 0.41 -12.25
CA SER A 34 -18.39 1.67 -11.51
C SER A 34 -17.10 2.32 -11.00
N HIS A 35 -15.99 1.58 -10.94
CA HIS A 35 -14.72 2.09 -10.44
C HIS A 35 -13.91 2.77 -11.56
N PRO A 36 -13.36 3.97 -11.36
CA PRO A 36 -12.62 4.70 -12.41
C PRO A 36 -11.46 3.91 -13.03
N ARG A 37 -10.79 3.06 -12.23
CA ARG A 37 -9.67 2.23 -12.69
C ARG A 37 -10.05 1.16 -13.70
N PHE A 38 -11.31 0.71 -13.74
CA PHE A 38 -11.77 -0.18 -14.82
C PHE A 38 -11.56 0.48 -16.18
N TRP A 39 -11.96 1.74 -16.30
CA TRP A 39 -11.85 2.49 -17.54
C TRP A 39 -10.40 2.81 -17.91
N SER A 40 -9.58 3.25 -16.95
CA SER A 40 -8.20 3.60 -17.24
C SER A 40 -7.29 2.39 -17.48
N ASN A 41 -7.54 1.26 -16.83
CA ASN A 41 -6.62 0.12 -16.87
C ASN A 41 -7.07 -0.93 -17.90
N SER A 42 -8.38 -1.10 -18.11
CA SER A 42 -8.90 -2.11 -19.03
C SER A 42 -9.38 -1.54 -20.37
N VAL A 43 -9.97 -0.34 -20.39
CA VAL A 43 -10.58 0.21 -21.62
C VAL A 43 -9.65 1.16 -22.38
N ALA A 44 -9.07 2.14 -21.70
CA ALA A 44 -8.22 3.16 -22.33
C ALA A 44 -7.05 2.57 -23.16
N PRO A 45 -6.30 1.56 -22.70
CA PRO A 45 -5.24 0.96 -23.51
C PRO A 45 -5.73 0.35 -24.82
N ILE A 46 -6.88 -0.35 -24.78
CA ILE A 46 -7.51 -0.94 -25.97
C ILE A 46 -7.94 0.15 -26.95
N VAL A 47 -8.52 1.24 -26.45
CA VAL A 47 -8.90 2.39 -27.27
C VAL A 47 -7.68 3.02 -27.95
N VAL A 48 -6.58 3.22 -27.22
CA VAL A 48 -5.32 3.73 -27.79
C VAL A 48 -4.80 2.81 -28.90
N LEU A 49 -4.76 1.50 -28.66
CA LEU A 49 -4.35 0.51 -29.66
C LEU A 49 -5.25 0.52 -30.90
N ALA A 50 -6.57 0.65 -30.71
CA ALA A 50 -7.52 0.76 -31.82
C ALA A 50 -7.27 2.03 -32.67
N VAL A 51 -6.96 3.17 -32.05
CA VAL A 51 -6.58 4.40 -32.76
C VAL A 51 -5.28 4.22 -33.53
N VAL A 52 -4.27 3.57 -32.94
CA VAL A 52 -3.01 3.24 -33.64
C VAL A 52 -3.29 2.36 -34.87
N VAL A 53 -4.05 1.28 -34.72
CA VAL A 53 -4.40 0.37 -35.82
C VAL A 53 -5.19 1.11 -36.91
N ALA A 54 -6.16 1.95 -36.53
CA ALA A 54 -6.91 2.77 -37.47
C ALA A 54 -6.01 3.74 -38.25
N ALA A 55 -5.05 4.39 -37.59
CA ALA A 55 -4.08 5.26 -38.25
C ALA A 55 -3.19 4.49 -39.24
N VAL A 56 -2.67 3.32 -38.86
CA VAL A 56 -1.84 2.47 -39.74
C VAL A 56 -2.65 1.99 -40.95
N MET A 57 -3.88 1.51 -40.74
CA MET A 57 -4.75 1.08 -41.84
C MET A 57 -5.12 2.23 -42.77
N ALA A 58 -5.44 3.41 -42.23
CA ALA A 58 -5.73 4.60 -43.03
C ALA A 58 -4.52 5.04 -43.85
N ALA A 59 -3.31 4.97 -43.28
CA ALA A 59 -2.07 5.24 -44.01
C ALA A 59 -1.83 4.23 -45.14
N ARG A 60 -2.02 2.93 -44.88
CA ARG A 60 -1.84 1.86 -45.90
C ARG A 60 -2.86 1.93 -47.04
N ARG A 61 -4.09 2.33 -46.74
CA ARG A 61 -5.18 2.50 -47.73
C ARG A 61 -5.24 3.90 -48.33
N GLU A 62 -4.23 4.73 -48.08
CA GLU A 62 -4.13 6.12 -48.56
C GLU A 62 -5.35 7.00 -48.20
N ARG A 63 -6.08 6.66 -47.14
CA ARG A 63 -7.26 7.40 -46.64
C ARG A 63 -6.82 8.57 -45.78
N LEU A 64 -6.37 9.64 -46.43
CA LEU A 64 -5.72 10.78 -45.78
C LEU A 64 -6.57 11.50 -44.73
N GLU A 65 -7.88 11.61 -44.94
CA GLU A 65 -8.79 12.26 -43.98
C GLU A 65 -8.88 11.47 -42.67
N ARG A 66 -9.06 10.15 -42.78
CA ARG A 66 -9.10 9.25 -41.61
C ARG A 66 -7.76 9.23 -40.88
N LEU A 67 -6.66 9.20 -41.63
CA LEU A 67 -5.31 9.29 -41.05
C LEU A 67 -5.15 10.60 -40.28
N ARG A 68 -5.53 11.74 -40.87
CA ARG A 68 -5.44 13.05 -40.21
C ARG A 68 -6.28 13.10 -38.93
N ALA A 69 -7.52 12.58 -38.97
CA ALA A 69 -8.39 12.52 -37.80
C ALA A 69 -7.81 11.62 -36.69
N SER A 70 -7.36 10.40 -37.01
CA SER A 70 -6.72 9.51 -36.03
C SER A 70 -5.45 10.12 -35.41
N LEU A 71 -4.60 10.76 -36.21
CA LEU A 71 -3.37 11.37 -35.70
C LEU A 71 -3.63 12.61 -34.82
N ALA A 72 -4.75 13.31 -35.02
CA ALA A 72 -5.14 14.44 -34.19
C ALA A 72 -5.54 14.04 -32.76
N ALA A 73 -5.92 12.77 -32.54
CA ALA A 73 -6.30 12.27 -31.23
C ALA A 73 -5.16 12.38 -30.19
N PHE A 74 -3.93 12.04 -30.57
CA PHE A 74 -2.78 12.01 -29.66
C PHE A 74 -2.41 13.39 -29.07
N PRO A 75 -2.13 14.43 -29.86
CA PRO A 75 -1.82 15.75 -29.30
C PRO A 75 -2.98 16.32 -28.49
N ALA A 76 -4.23 16.10 -28.91
CA ALA A 76 -5.40 16.56 -28.17
C ALA A 76 -5.52 15.89 -26.79
N ALA A 77 -5.38 14.56 -26.73
CA ALA A 77 -5.41 13.80 -25.48
C ALA A 77 -4.25 14.19 -24.53
N TRP A 78 -3.03 14.31 -25.04
CA TRP A 78 -1.87 14.68 -24.21
C TRP A 78 -1.95 16.11 -23.69
N CYS A 79 -2.41 17.07 -24.52
CA CYS A 79 -2.61 18.44 -24.08
C CYS A 79 -3.65 18.52 -22.95
N ALA A 80 -4.81 17.88 -23.13
CA ALA A 80 -5.86 17.84 -22.12
C ALA A 80 -5.41 17.13 -20.83
N SER A 81 -4.73 15.99 -20.95
CA SER A 81 -4.17 15.25 -19.81
C SER A 81 -3.15 16.07 -19.04
N ALA A 82 -2.25 16.78 -19.73
CA ALA A 82 -1.25 17.65 -19.10
C ALA A 82 -1.91 18.79 -18.29
N LEU A 83 -2.89 19.48 -18.91
CA LEU A 83 -3.58 20.59 -18.27
C LEU A 83 -4.42 20.13 -17.08
N VAL A 84 -5.25 19.09 -17.26
CA VAL A 84 -6.07 18.56 -16.17
C VAL A 84 -5.20 17.96 -15.08
N GLY A 85 -4.13 17.23 -15.42
CA GLY A 85 -3.16 16.73 -14.46
C GLY A 85 -2.59 17.84 -13.58
N ARG A 86 -2.24 19.00 -14.17
CA ARG A 86 -1.76 20.17 -13.41
C ARG A 86 -2.80 20.75 -12.45
N PHE A 87 -4.09 20.67 -12.78
CA PHE A 87 -5.17 21.10 -11.88
C PHE A 87 -5.45 20.07 -10.79
N VAL A 88 -5.41 18.79 -11.13
CA VAL A 88 -5.72 17.66 -10.25
C VAL A 88 -4.62 17.44 -9.22
N PHE A 89 -3.35 17.57 -9.65
CA PHE A 89 -2.13 17.35 -8.86
C PHE A 89 -1.22 18.61 -8.93
N PRO A 90 -1.65 19.72 -8.30
CA PRO A 90 -1.00 21.01 -8.49
C PRO A 90 0.42 21.10 -7.90
N ILE A 91 0.75 20.26 -6.92
CA ILE A 91 2.06 20.24 -6.27
C ILE A 91 2.98 19.30 -7.05
N THR A 92 2.56 18.05 -7.22
CA THR A 92 3.39 17.02 -7.87
C THR A 92 3.65 17.34 -9.34
N LEU A 93 2.63 17.76 -10.08
CA LEU A 93 2.77 18.10 -11.50
C LEU A 93 3.09 19.57 -11.76
N GLY A 94 3.50 20.33 -10.74
CA GLY A 94 3.69 21.78 -10.80
C GLY A 94 4.48 22.27 -12.03
N ARG A 95 5.65 21.66 -12.30
CA ARG A 95 6.45 21.88 -13.52
C ARG A 95 6.44 20.68 -14.48
N LEU A 96 6.22 19.47 -13.96
CA LEU A 96 6.28 18.24 -14.75
C LEU A 96 5.23 18.19 -15.86
N PHE A 97 4.08 18.86 -15.71
CA PHE A 97 3.04 18.92 -16.74
C PHE A 97 3.52 19.55 -18.07
N VAL A 98 4.59 20.34 -18.06
CA VAL A 98 5.14 20.97 -19.28
C VAL A 98 5.70 19.92 -20.25
N VAL A 99 6.24 18.80 -19.74
CA VAL A 99 6.82 17.73 -20.57
C VAL A 99 5.78 17.13 -21.53
N PRO A 100 4.63 16.59 -21.07
CA PRO A 100 3.60 16.11 -21.98
C PRO A 100 2.99 17.21 -22.84
N LEU A 101 2.94 18.46 -22.35
CA LEU A 101 2.43 19.59 -23.14
C LEU A 101 3.35 19.94 -24.33
N ILE A 102 4.68 19.91 -24.14
CA ILE A 102 5.66 20.05 -25.24
C ILE A 102 5.49 18.90 -26.24
N GLY A 103 5.35 17.66 -25.75
CA GLY A 103 5.08 16.50 -26.60
C GLY A 103 3.83 16.69 -27.46
N ALA A 104 2.75 17.19 -26.86
CA ALA A 104 1.52 17.52 -27.57
C ALA A 104 1.72 18.62 -28.62
N ALA A 105 2.43 19.69 -28.28
CA ALA A 105 2.74 20.79 -29.21
C ALA A 105 3.57 20.32 -30.42
N LEU A 106 4.58 19.47 -30.19
CA LEU A 106 5.40 18.88 -31.25
C LEU A 106 4.57 18.00 -32.19
N MET A 107 3.71 17.13 -31.64
CA MET A 107 2.80 16.30 -32.44
C MET A 107 1.79 17.15 -33.23
N ALA A 108 1.24 18.21 -32.64
CA ALA A 108 0.35 19.13 -33.33
C ALA A 108 1.05 19.89 -34.47
N GLY A 109 2.27 20.38 -34.23
CA GLY A 109 3.10 21.00 -35.26
C GLY A 109 3.42 20.03 -36.41
N ALA A 110 3.80 18.79 -36.09
CA ALA A 110 4.01 17.74 -37.08
C ALA A 110 2.74 17.44 -37.87
N LEU A 111 1.55 17.47 -37.25
CA LEU A 111 0.27 17.24 -37.91
C LEU A 111 0.01 18.34 -38.94
N VAL A 112 0.14 19.61 -38.56
CA VAL A 112 -0.01 20.74 -39.48
C VAL A 112 0.97 20.62 -40.64
N MET A 113 2.26 20.39 -40.36
CA MET A 113 3.30 20.31 -41.39
C MET A 113 3.13 19.12 -42.35
N THR A 114 2.59 18.01 -41.86
CA THR A 114 2.30 16.80 -42.65
C THR A 114 1.19 17.03 -43.67
N PHE A 115 0.21 17.88 -43.35
CA PHE A 115 -1.01 18.07 -44.14
C PHE A 115 -1.17 19.45 -44.77
N ARG A 116 -0.26 20.42 -44.50
CA ARG A 116 -0.36 21.82 -44.98
C ARG A 116 -0.46 22.01 -46.50
N ARG A 117 0.08 21.09 -47.31
CA ARG A 117 0.09 21.19 -48.79
C ARG A 117 -1.02 20.38 -49.47
N LYS A 118 -1.97 19.83 -48.71
CA LYS A 118 -3.04 19.00 -49.25
C LYS A 118 -4.32 19.82 -49.38
N ALA A 119 -5.15 19.48 -50.38
CA ALA A 119 -6.44 20.13 -50.62
C ALA A 119 -7.28 20.24 -49.33
N PRO A 120 -8.14 21.26 -49.20
CA PRO A 120 -8.98 21.44 -48.03
C PRO A 120 -9.91 20.24 -47.86
N ALA A 121 -9.53 19.33 -46.97
CA ALA A 121 -10.40 18.25 -46.51
C ALA A 121 -11.44 18.81 -45.53
N ALA A 122 -12.57 18.11 -45.37
CA ALA A 122 -13.53 18.43 -44.32
C ALA A 122 -12.82 18.41 -42.96
N VAL A 123 -12.84 19.53 -42.24
CA VAL A 123 -12.16 19.68 -40.94
C VAL A 123 -12.98 19.10 -39.79
N TRP A 124 -14.29 18.96 -39.96
CA TRP A 124 -15.23 18.49 -38.93
C TRP A 124 -14.87 17.12 -38.31
N PRO A 125 -14.51 16.08 -39.09
CA PRO A 125 -14.11 14.80 -38.50
C PRO A 125 -12.85 14.90 -37.64
N VAL A 126 -11.92 15.79 -37.99
CA VAL A 126 -10.68 16.01 -37.22
C VAL A 126 -11.01 16.64 -35.88
N TRP A 127 -11.86 17.67 -35.86
CA TRP A 127 -12.32 18.32 -34.64
C TRP A 127 -13.12 17.37 -33.74
N GLY A 128 -14.02 16.57 -34.31
CA GLY A 128 -14.79 15.58 -33.56
C GLY A 128 -13.89 14.56 -32.87
N VAL A 129 -12.93 13.98 -33.59
CA VAL A 129 -11.97 13.02 -33.00
C VAL A 129 -11.07 13.68 -31.97
N ALA A 130 -10.56 14.90 -32.25
CA ALA A 130 -9.73 15.63 -31.31
C ALA A 130 -10.47 15.97 -30.02
N LEU A 131 -11.74 16.37 -30.09
CA LEU A 131 -12.57 16.66 -28.92
C LEU A 131 -12.80 15.41 -28.07
N VAL A 132 -13.19 14.29 -28.68
CA VAL A 132 -13.36 13.01 -27.96
C VAL A 132 -12.05 12.58 -27.30
N ALA A 133 -10.93 12.67 -28.02
CA ALA A 133 -9.63 12.33 -27.47
C ALA A 133 -9.20 13.27 -26.33
N ALA A 134 -9.50 14.56 -26.42
CA ALA A 134 -9.26 15.53 -25.35
C ALA A 134 -10.09 15.20 -24.10
N LEU A 135 -11.37 14.82 -24.25
CA LEU A 135 -12.21 14.39 -23.13
C LEU A 135 -11.65 13.13 -22.46
N VAL A 136 -11.25 12.12 -23.24
CA VAL A 136 -10.60 10.91 -22.71
C VAL A 136 -9.29 11.27 -21.99
N GLY A 137 -8.47 12.12 -22.61
CA GLY A 137 -7.21 12.60 -22.04
C GLY A 137 -7.41 13.36 -20.72
N ALA A 138 -8.46 14.18 -20.62
CA ALA A 138 -8.83 14.91 -19.41
C ALA A 138 -9.30 13.98 -18.28
N VAL A 139 -10.03 12.92 -18.61
CA VAL A 139 -10.56 11.97 -17.61
C VAL A 139 -9.45 11.09 -17.00
N LEU A 140 -8.38 10.80 -17.74
CA LEU A 140 -7.31 9.92 -17.24
C LEU A 140 -6.65 10.41 -15.95
N PRO A 141 -6.15 11.66 -15.82
CA PRO A 141 -5.64 12.16 -14.54
C PRO A 141 -6.67 12.13 -13.41
N LEU A 142 -7.95 12.39 -13.71
CA LEU A 142 -9.03 12.33 -12.72
C LEU A 142 -9.23 10.91 -12.21
N SER A 143 -9.12 9.90 -13.08
CA SER A 143 -9.23 8.49 -12.69
C SER A 143 -8.03 8.00 -11.87
N GLN A 144 -6.91 8.73 -11.91
CA GLN A 144 -5.74 8.46 -11.10
C GLN A 144 -5.81 9.05 -9.69
N ARG A 145 -6.86 9.82 -9.34
CA ARG A 145 -7.00 10.30 -7.97
C ARG A 145 -7.19 9.14 -7.00
N PRO A 146 -6.58 9.22 -5.80
CA PRO A 146 -6.87 8.27 -4.75
C PRO A 146 -8.36 8.40 -4.36
N PRO A 147 -8.99 7.33 -3.86
CA PRO A 147 -10.27 7.47 -3.18
C PRO A 147 -10.13 8.42 -1.99
N ALA A 148 -11.24 9.03 -1.56
CA ALA A 148 -11.23 9.78 -0.32
C ALA A 148 -10.76 8.88 0.85
N PRO A 149 -9.99 9.42 1.82
CA PRO A 149 -9.58 8.66 2.99
C PRO A 149 -10.77 8.01 3.69
N ASP A 150 -10.74 6.68 3.87
CA ASP A 150 -11.81 5.89 4.52
C ASP A 150 -11.35 5.24 5.85
N THR A 151 -10.13 5.54 6.30
CA THR A 151 -9.71 5.18 7.66
C THR A 151 -10.54 5.96 8.69
N ARG A 152 -10.77 5.35 9.86
CA ARG A 152 -11.64 5.90 10.91
C ARG A 152 -10.84 6.13 12.20
N PRO A 153 -10.10 7.24 12.32
CA PRO A 153 -9.37 7.52 13.55
C PRO A 153 -10.31 7.53 14.75
N LEU A 154 -9.84 7.02 15.89
CA LEU A 154 -10.64 6.97 17.12
C LEU A 154 -10.86 8.36 17.73
N ASN A 155 -10.05 9.36 17.35
CA ASN A 155 -10.14 10.75 17.81
C ASN A 155 -10.09 10.89 19.34
N LEU A 156 -9.36 9.99 19.99
CA LEU A 156 -9.05 10.07 21.40
C LEU A 156 -8.07 11.23 21.66
N ALA A 157 -8.09 11.73 22.90
CA ALA A 157 -7.05 12.65 23.34
C ALA A 157 -5.68 11.96 23.26
N MET A 158 -4.66 12.70 22.83
CA MET A 158 -3.28 12.24 22.96
C MET A 158 -2.97 12.06 24.45
N PRO A 159 -2.22 11.01 24.83
CA PRO A 159 -1.73 10.88 26.19
C PRO A 159 -0.97 12.15 26.60
N GLU A 160 -1.14 12.57 27.86
CA GLU A 160 -0.41 13.73 28.37
C GLU A 160 1.10 13.49 28.22
N THR A 161 1.79 14.46 27.63
CA THR A 161 3.24 14.41 27.54
C THR A 161 3.78 14.48 28.96
N VAL A 162 4.33 13.38 29.46
CA VAL A 162 5.00 13.35 30.76
C VAL A 162 6.13 14.38 30.70
N SER A 163 5.95 15.48 31.44
CA SER A 163 6.93 16.54 31.56
C SER A 163 8.04 16.06 32.50
N GLY A 164 8.93 15.23 31.96
CA GLY A 164 10.13 14.76 32.62
C GLY A 164 11.36 15.30 31.90
N THR A 165 12.37 15.73 32.66
CA THR A 165 13.71 15.93 32.13
C THR A 165 14.13 14.62 31.46
N VAL A 166 14.55 14.65 30.19
CA VAL A 166 15.11 13.48 29.51
C VAL A 166 16.24 12.96 30.40
N ALA A 167 15.98 11.90 31.17
CA ALA A 167 17.04 11.21 31.88
C ALA A 167 18.05 10.81 30.80
N PRO A 168 19.36 11.03 31.01
CA PRO A 168 20.36 10.71 30.00
C PRO A 168 20.30 9.21 29.68
N SER A 169 19.59 8.88 28.58
CA SER A 169 19.30 7.55 28.06
C SER A 169 18.51 6.62 29.02
N PRO A 170 17.16 6.58 28.95
CA PRO A 170 16.40 5.56 29.67
C PRO A 170 16.82 4.15 29.23
N ASN A 171 16.93 3.24 30.20
CA ASN A 171 17.26 1.86 29.91
C ASN A 171 16.05 1.20 29.24
N GLY A 172 16.17 0.85 27.96
CA GLY A 172 15.09 0.21 27.19
C GLY A 172 14.68 -1.17 27.72
N ARG A 173 15.43 -1.77 28.65
CA ARG A 173 15.10 -3.07 29.23
C ARG A 173 13.98 -2.93 30.27
N LEU A 174 12.80 -3.50 29.97
CA LEU A 174 11.62 -3.51 30.85
C LEU A 174 11.32 -4.89 31.45
N GLY A 175 12.27 -5.83 31.30
CA GLY A 175 12.22 -7.15 31.93
C GLY A 175 13.18 -8.15 31.30
N GLU A 176 12.89 -9.44 31.47
CA GLU A 176 13.69 -10.51 30.87
C GLU A 176 13.34 -10.76 29.41
N ARG A 177 12.08 -10.54 29.03
CA ARG A 177 11.56 -10.83 27.70
C ARG A 177 11.40 -9.58 26.82
N LEU A 178 11.56 -8.38 27.38
CA LEU A 178 11.20 -7.13 26.72
C LEU A 178 12.35 -6.11 26.73
N PHE A 179 12.70 -5.64 25.53
CA PHE A 179 13.62 -4.54 25.31
C PHE A 179 13.02 -3.53 24.33
N VAL A 180 13.06 -2.24 24.65
CA VAL A 180 12.53 -1.14 23.83
C VAL A 180 13.68 -0.34 23.22
N HIS A 181 13.67 -0.21 21.89
CA HIS A 181 14.58 0.65 21.15
C HIS A 181 13.99 2.06 21.10
N VAL A 182 14.40 2.87 22.08
CA VAL A 182 13.83 4.21 22.31
C VAL A 182 13.95 5.14 21.10
N GLY A 183 15.01 4.97 20.29
CA GLY A 183 15.29 5.83 19.14
C GLY A 183 14.24 5.78 18.02
N ASP A 184 13.76 4.58 17.68
CA ASP A 184 12.79 4.36 16.60
C ASP A 184 11.40 3.93 17.11
N GLY A 185 11.26 3.73 18.42
CA GLY A 185 10.01 3.31 19.05
C GLY A 185 9.63 1.89 18.70
N SER A 186 10.62 1.01 18.50
CA SER A 186 10.41 -0.42 18.33
C SER A 186 10.67 -1.20 19.63
N ALA A 187 10.21 -2.44 19.70
CA ALA A 187 10.44 -3.32 20.84
C ALA A 187 10.80 -4.74 20.39
N THR A 188 11.76 -5.35 21.07
CA THR A 188 12.09 -6.77 20.93
C THR A 188 11.45 -7.57 22.07
N VAL A 189 10.63 -8.55 21.71
CA VAL A 189 9.90 -9.43 22.61
C VAL A 189 10.33 -10.88 22.43
N LYS A 190 10.73 -11.55 23.52
CA LYS A 190 10.96 -12.99 23.55
C LYS A 190 9.68 -13.72 23.97
N ALA A 191 9.15 -14.57 23.10
CA ALA A 191 7.96 -15.36 23.35
C ALA A 191 8.25 -16.83 23.06
N GLY A 192 8.56 -17.61 24.11
CA GLY A 192 8.98 -19.00 23.97
C GLY A 192 10.27 -19.11 23.16
N GLY A 193 10.24 -19.88 22.07
CA GLY A 193 11.36 -20.00 21.12
C GLY A 193 11.48 -18.85 20.11
N LEU A 194 10.51 -17.93 20.07
CA LEU A 194 10.46 -16.84 19.09
C LEU A 194 11.04 -15.54 19.65
N THR A 195 11.68 -14.78 18.77
CA THR A 195 12.01 -13.36 18.99
C THR A 195 11.22 -12.52 18.00
N LEU A 196 10.42 -11.60 18.53
CA LEU A 196 9.57 -10.68 17.79
C LEU A 196 10.17 -9.28 17.84
N SER A 197 10.47 -8.66 16.70
CA SER A 197 10.78 -7.23 16.60
C SER A 197 9.54 -6.50 16.15
N VAL A 198 9.04 -5.57 16.96
CA VAL A 198 7.72 -4.95 16.81
C VAL A 198 7.88 -3.45 16.65
N GLN A 199 7.33 -2.88 15.58
CA GLN A 199 7.25 -1.44 15.35
C GLN A 199 5.78 -1.03 15.39
N PRO A 200 5.24 -0.63 16.56
CA PRO A 200 3.81 -0.39 16.74
C PRO A 200 3.35 1.01 16.31
N LEU A 201 4.26 1.90 15.90
CA LEU A 201 3.96 3.28 15.53
C LEU A 201 3.42 3.35 14.10
N LEU A 202 2.40 4.19 13.89
CA LEU A 202 1.94 4.54 12.54
C LEU A 202 3.05 5.33 11.83
N ARG A 203 3.52 4.82 10.68
CA ARG A 203 4.59 5.41 9.86
C ARG A 203 4.16 5.54 8.41
N PHE A 204 4.68 6.55 7.73
CA PHE A 204 4.43 6.79 6.31
C PHE A 204 5.76 6.79 5.57
N LEU A 205 6.00 5.78 4.74
CA LEU A 205 7.30 5.52 4.11
C LEU A 205 7.40 6.09 2.69
N ALA A 206 6.26 6.21 2.00
CA ALA A 206 6.17 6.80 0.67
C ALA A 206 4.87 7.60 0.53
N ARG A 207 4.99 8.92 0.38
CA ARG A 207 3.89 9.89 0.46
C ARG A 207 3.72 10.70 -0.80
N SER A 208 2.54 11.30 -0.92
CA SER A 208 2.23 12.25 -1.99
C SER A 208 1.57 13.50 -1.40
N PRO A 209 1.98 14.71 -1.81
CA PRO A 209 1.43 15.94 -1.26
C PRO A 209 -0.01 16.23 -1.74
N ASP A 210 -0.43 15.61 -2.85
CA ASP A 210 -1.73 15.86 -3.49
C ASP A 210 -2.38 14.57 -4.04
N GLY A 211 -1.91 13.41 -3.59
CA GLY A 211 -2.44 12.10 -3.98
C GLY A 211 -1.96 11.59 -5.35
N CYS A 212 -1.06 12.31 -6.04
CA CYS A 212 -0.42 11.82 -7.27
C CYS A 212 0.48 10.60 -7.00
N LEU A 213 0.92 9.91 -8.06
CA LEU A 213 1.85 8.78 -7.97
C LEU A 213 3.13 9.18 -7.21
N THR A 214 3.50 8.42 -6.17
CA THR A 214 4.63 8.74 -5.29
C THR A 214 5.97 8.77 -6.01
N ILE A 215 6.14 8.03 -7.11
CA ILE A 215 7.36 8.08 -7.95
C ILE A 215 7.57 9.44 -8.62
N LEU A 216 6.51 10.22 -8.81
CA LEU A 216 6.57 11.56 -9.38
C LEU A 216 6.73 12.64 -8.30
N ALA A 217 6.50 12.30 -7.03
CA ALA A 217 6.68 13.22 -5.93
C ALA A 217 8.18 13.51 -5.70
N PRO A 218 8.57 14.75 -5.36
CA PRO A 218 9.94 15.06 -4.98
C PRO A 218 10.42 14.15 -3.83
N PRO A 219 11.66 13.61 -3.87
CA PRO A 219 12.15 12.66 -2.86
C PRO A 219 11.96 13.14 -1.42
N ALA A 220 12.27 14.41 -1.13
CA ALA A 220 12.12 15.01 0.20
C ALA A 220 10.66 15.01 0.72
N ILE A 221 9.67 15.06 -0.18
CA ILE A 221 8.24 14.98 0.19
C ILE A 221 7.81 13.51 0.30
N ARG A 222 8.26 12.70 -0.66
CA ARG A 222 7.94 11.28 -0.76
C ARG A 222 8.35 10.51 0.49
N GLU A 223 9.60 10.68 0.94
CA GLU A 223 10.12 9.99 2.11
C GLU A 223 9.55 10.58 3.41
N GLY A 224 9.37 11.91 3.44
CA GLY A 224 8.88 12.60 4.62
C GLY A 224 9.89 12.65 5.77
N PRO A 225 9.55 13.34 6.88
CA PRO A 225 10.39 13.37 8.05
C PRO A 225 10.26 12.07 8.85
N ASP A 226 11.40 11.53 9.29
CA ASP A 226 11.43 10.45 10.28
C ASP A 226 10.83 10.90 11.61
N LEU A 227 10.26 9.93 12.36
CA LEU A 227 9.86 10.12 13.74
C LEU A 227 11.10 10.39 14.60
N ARG A 228 11.18 11.58 15.19
CA ARG A 228 12.25 11.96 16.11
C ARG A 228 11.76 11.88 17.54
N LEU A 229 12.47 11.15 18.40
CA LEU A 229 12.19 11.13 19.82
C LEU A 229 12.36 12.54 20.42
N THR A 230 11.33 13.06 21.08
CA THR A 230 11.34 14.37 21.73
C THR A 230 11.29 14.30 23.24
N SER A 231 10.70 13.23 23.80
CA SER A 231 10.64 13.00 25.24
C SER A 231 10.62 11.50 25.54
N ALA A 232 11.20 11.12 26.67
CA ALA A 232 11.16 9.77 27.20
C ALA A 232 11.11 9.82 28.73
N ALA A 233 10.18 9.06 29.31
CA ALA A 233 9.99 8.94 30.75
C ALA A 233 9.81 7.46 31.12
N GLN A 234 10.48 7.02 32.19
CA GLN A 234 10.38 5.67 32.72
C GLN A 234 9.95 5.74 34.19
N ASP A 235 8.93 4.98 34.54
CA ASP A 235 8.40 4.88 35.91
C ASP A 235 8.06 3.41 36.26
N GLU A 236 7.36 3.20 37.37
CA GLU A 236 6.90 1.88 37.81
C GLU A 236 5.88 1.22 36.86
N ASN A 237 5.19 2.01 36.03
CA ASN A 237 4.20 1.57 35.06
C ASN A 237 4.81 1.31 33.68
N GLY A 238 6.11 1.55 33.51
CA GLY A 238 6.88 1.18 32.32
C GLY A 238 7.56 2.37 31.65
N LEU A 239 7.48 2.44 30.32
CA LEU A 239 8.19 3.42 29.50
C LEU A 239 7.22 4.20 28.62
N SER A 240 7.28 5.53 28.69
CA SER A 240 6.51 6.46 27.86
C SER A 240 7.44 7.26 26.95
N LEU A 241 7.21 7.17 25.65
CA LEU A 241 8.01 7.80 24.61
C LEU A 241 7.14 8.73 23.77
N THR A 242 7.65 9.90 23.43
CA THR A 242 6.99 10.87 22.55
C THR A 242 7.88 11.14 21.34
N TYR A 243 7.28 11.12 20.16
CA TYR A 243 7.92 11.32 18.88
C TYR A 243 7.25 12.46 18.12
N ARG A 244 8.04 13.12 17.27
CA ARG A 244 7.55 14.16 16.36
C ARG A 244 8.10 13.96 14.96
N ALA A 245 7.20 14.07 14.00
CA ALA A 245 7.46 14.19 12.57
C ALA A 245 6.70 15.44 12.06
N ASP A 246 5.92 15.31 10.99
CA ASP A 246 4.85 16.26 10.63
C ASP A 246 3.52 15.96 11.35
N TYR A 247 3.52 14.97 12.23
CA TYR A 247 2.49 14.64 13.21
C TYR A 247 3.15 14.28 14.55
N ASP A 248 2.34 14.25 15.61
CA ASP A 248 2.78 13.82 16.93
C ASP A 248 2.44 12.34 17.13
N ALA A 249 3.33 11.60 17.78
CA ALA A 249 3.09 10.21 18.13
C ALA A 249 3.62 9.87 19.52
N THR A 250 3.03 8.88 20.17
CA THR A 250 3.50 8.36 21.46
C THR A 250 3.59 6.85 21.43
N LEU A 251 4.44 6.29 22.28
CA LEU A 251 4.48 4.87 22.59
C LEU A 251 4.56 4.69 24.11
N GLN A 252 3.60 3.98 24.68
CA GLN A 252 3.61 3.53 26.06
C GLN A 252 3.84 2.02 26.07
N VAL A 253 4.78 1.57 26.91
CA VAL A 253 5.13 0.16 27.04
C VAL A 253 5.06 -0.22 28.51
N GLY A 254 4.18 -1.16 28.85
CA GLY A 254 4.06 -1.67 30.22
C GLY A 254 5.24 -2.55 30.64
N PRO A 255 5.44 -2.79 31.95
CA PRO A 255 6.50 -3.67 32.44
C PRO A 255 6.23 -5.13 32.01
N ASP A 256 7.31 -5.91 31.87
CA ASP A 256 7.19 -7.36 31.68
C ASP A 256 6.82 -8.03 33.02
N ALA A 257 5.52 -8.29 33.20
CA ALA A 257 5.00 -8.98 34.40
C ALA A 257 5.31 -10.50 34.44
N GLY A 258 6.22 -10.99 33.59
CA GLY A 258 6.68 -12.39 33.55
C GLY A 258 5.68 -13.38 32.93
N ALA A 259 4.50 -13.56 33.54
CA ALA A 259 3.47 -14.47 33.03
C ALA A 259 2.39 -13.77 32.20
N GLY A 260 2.24 -12.45 32.37
CA GLY A 260 1.23 -11.65 31.67
C GLY A 260 1.58 -11.32 30.22
N PRO A 261 0.61 -10.77 29.46
CA PRO A 261 0.87 -10.21 28.14
C PRO A 261 1.77 -8.99 28.25
N ILE A 262 2.67 -8.83 27.27
CA ILE A 262 3.38 -7.57 27.06
C ILE A 262 2.42 -6.62 26.35
N VAL A 263 2.28 -5.40 26.86
CA VAL A 263 1.35 -4.39 26.34
C VAL A 263 2.14 -3.22 25.76
N LEU A 264 1.87 -2.90 24.50
CA LEU A 264 2.37 -1.72 23.81
C LEU A 264 1.17 -0.90 23.34
N GLU A 265 1.12 0.37 23.69
CA GLU A 265 0.08 1.30 23.24
C GLU A 265 0.73 2.45 22.51
N SER A 266 0.50 2.53 21.20
CA SER A 266 0.94 3.68 20.41
C SER A 266 -0.23 4.58 20.05
N THR A 267 0.02 5.87 19.95
CA THR A 267 -0.94 6.84 19.39
C THR A 267 -0.27 7.72 18.35
N ALA A 268 -1.01 8.14 17.33
CA ALA A 268 -0.54 9.09 16.33
C ALA A 268 -1.65 10.06 15.97
N ARG A 269 -1.38 11.37 16.05
CA ARG A 269 -2.35 12.42 15.73
C ARG A 269 -2.00 13.10 14.41
N LEU A 270 -2.76 12.79 13.37
CA LEU A 270 -2.60 13.40 12.06
C LEU A 270 -3.39 14.72 12.00
N PRO A 271 -2.72 15.88 11.85
CA PRO A 271 -3.40 17.18 11.82
C PRO A 271 -4.21 17.40 10.52
N CYS A 272 -3.84 16.69 9.45
CA CYS A 272 -4.51 16.67 8.16
C CYS A 272 -4.45 15.25 7.57
N PRO A 273 -5.24 14.95 6.52
CA PRO A 273 -5.10 13.67 5.83
C PRO A 273 -3.72 13.51 5.21
N ILE A 274 -3.20 12.28 5.21
CA ILE A 274 -1.92 11.93 4.58
C ILE A 274 -2.18 10.92 3.47
N GLU A 275 -1.83 11.29 2.24
CA GLU A 275 -1.86 10.40 1.08
C GLU A 275 -0.54 9.63 0.99
N SER A 276 -0.60 8.31 0.98
CA SER A 276 0.60 7.46 0.97
C SER A 276 0.43 6.20 0.11
N HIS A 277 1.53 5.77 -0.48
CA HIS A 277 1.68 4.50 -1.17
C HIS A 277 2.07 3.40 -0.16
N LEU A 278 3.11 3.68 0.64
CA LEU A 278 3.62 2.80 1.68
C LEU A 278 3.47 3.46 3.05
N ASN A 279 2.90 2.71 3.98
CA ASN A 279 2.77 3.04 5.38
C ASN A 279 2.78 1.74 6.19
N SER A 280 2.95 1.87 7.50
CA SER A 280 2.76 0.78 8.44
C SER A 280 1.97 1.29 9.63
N PHE A 281 0.96 0.53 10.05
CA PHE A 281 0.31 0.71 11.34
C PHE A 281 0.99 -0.13 12.43
N CYS A 282 1.51 -1.30 12.06
CA CYS A 282 2.34 -2.14 12.89
C CYS A 282 3.17 -3.09 12.01
N ASP A 283 4.48 -3.15 12.23
CA ASP A 283 5.34 -4.16 11.62
C ASP A 283 5.82 -5.15 12.67
N VAL A 284 5.83 -6.44 12.34
CA VAL A 284 6.36 -7.49 13.20
C VAL A 284 7.31 -8.37 12.41
N GLU A 285 8.59 -8.37 12.79
CA GLU A 285 9.55 -9.36 12.32
C GLU A 285 9.60 -10.53 13.31
N VAL A 286 9.52 -11.76 12.81
CA VAL A 286 9.56 -13.00 13.59
C VAL A 286 10.83 -13.77 13.25
N SER A 287 11.56 -14.19 14.26
CA SER A 287 12.75 -15.04 14.11
C SER A 287 12.80 -16.14 15.17
N GLY A 288 13.63 -17.16 14.94
CA GLY A 288 13.80 -18.30 15.85
C GLY A 288 12.84 -19.47 15.61
N HIS A 289 11.88 -19.34 14.68
CA HIS A 289 11.01 -20.44 14.26
C HIS A 289 11.75 -21.44 13.36
N LYS A 290 11.25 -22.68 13.32
CA LYS A 290 11.65 -23.71 12.36
C LYS A 290 10.72 -23.78 11.17
N ARG A 291 9.42 -23.58 11.40
CA ARG A 291 8.38 -23.57 10.36
C ARG A 291 7.19 -22.73 10.82
N LEU A 292 7.13 -21.48 10.37
CA LEU A 292 6.10 -20.53 10.80
C LEU A 292 4.77 -20.75 10.06
N SER A 293 3.67 -20.75 10.82
CA SER A 293 2.33 -20.57 10.28
C SER A 293 1.49 -19.65 11.18
N LEU A 294 0.48 -19.02 10.60
CA LEU A 294 -0.40 -18.07 11.28
C LEU A 294 -1.82 -18.62 11.34
N SER A 295 -2.55 -18.34 12.41
CA SER A 295 -4.01 -18.45 12.43
C SER A 295 -4.61 -17.15 12.95
N PHE A 296 -5.72 -16.71 12.34
CA PHE A 296 -6.39 -15.47 12.70
C PHE A 296 -7.65 -15.77 13.51
N SER A 297 -7.98 -14.94 14.49
CA SER A 297 -9.18 -15.13 15.33
C SER A 297 -10.50 -15.28 14.57
N PRO A 298 -10.73 -14.64 13.40
CA PRO A 298 -11.95 -14.90 12.60
C PRO A 298 -12.04 -16.31 12.00
N CYS A 299 -10.90 -17.00 11.85
CA CYS A 299 -10.79 -18.35 11.27
C CYS A 299 -9.73 -19.18 12.01
N PRO A 300 -9.96 -19.51 13.30
CA PRO A 300 -8.93 -20.00 14.21
C PRO A 300 -8.47 -21.43 13.90
N ASN A 301 -9.27 -22.20 13.17
CA ASN A 301 -8.99 -23.59 12.82
C ASN A 301 -8.12 -23.71 11.55
N GLN A 302 -7.80 -22.60 10.90
CA GLN A 302 -7.09 -22.55 9.64
C GLN A 302 -5.68 -22.03 9.88
N ARG A 303 -4.69 -22.91 9.72
CA ARG A 303 -3.27 -22.57 9.78
C ARG A 303 -2.76 -22.21 8.39
N ILE A 304 -2.27 -21.00 8.25
CA ILE A 304 -1.77 -20.45 7.00
C ILE A 304 -0.25 -20.41 7.08
N GLU A 305 0.41 -21.28 6.32
CA GLU A 305 1.87 -21.32 6.26
C GLU A 305 2.43 -19.98 5.75
N VAL A 306 3.45 -19.46 6.43
CA VAL A 306 4.18 -18.27 5.96
C VAL A 306 5.22 -18.74 4.96
N ARG A 307 5.18 -18.16 3.75
CA ARG A 307 6.03 -18.55 2.62
C ARG A 307 6.81 -17.35 2.11
N PRO A 308 7.95 -17.56 1.42
CA PRO A 308 8.57 -16.48 0.69
C PRO A 308 7.66 -16.05 -0.47
N ALA A 309 7.70 -14.75 -0.80
CA ALA A 309 7.01 -14.17 -1.94
C ALA A 309 8.03 -13.43 -2.82
N ASP A 310 7.82 -13.43 -4.14
CA ASP A 310 8.71 -12.74 -5.07
C ASP A 310 8.04 -11.48 -5.62
N TYR A 311 8.58 -10.33 -5.25
CA TYR A 311 8.09 -9.03 -5.71
C TYR A 311 8.79 -8.59 -7.02
N PRO A 312 8.08 -8.04 -8.02
CA PRO A 312 6.62 -7.93 -8.18
C PRO A 312 5.99 -9.13 -8.93
N VAL A 313 6.81 -10.13 -9.30
CA VAL A 313 6.43 -11.32 -10.07
C VAL A 313 7.21 -12.53 -9.57
N GLY A 314 6.52 -13.66 -9.44
CA GLY A 314 7.05 -14.95 -9.05
C GLY A 314 6.11 -15.60 -8.04
N ARG A 315 6.66 -16.10 -6.93
CA ARG A 315 5.89 -16.76 -5.86
C ARG A 315 4.76 -15.88 -5.33
N PRO A 316 3.55 -16.45 -5.16
CA PRO A 316 2.39 -15.74 -4.65
C PRO A 316 2.60 -15.05 -3.30
N LEU A 317 2.13 -13.81 -3.20
CA LEU A 317 1.94 -13.15 -1.91
C LEU A 317 0.68 -13.70 -1.23
N ARG A 318 0.77 -13.83 0.10
CA ARG A 318 -0.37 -14.09 0.98
C ARG A 318 -0.60 -12.88 1.87
N PHE A 319 -1.86 -12.54 2.03
CA PHE A 319 -2.25 -11.45 2.90
C PHE A 319 -3.67 -11.67 3.41
N ALA A 320 -4.02 -10.95 4.47
CA ALA A 320 -5.37 -10.89 4.99
C ALA A 320 -5.95 -9.47 4.91
N TYR A 321 -7.26 -9.33 4.84
CA TYR A 321 -7.95 -8.05 4.86
C TYR A 321 -9.36 -8.17 5.42
N MET A 322 -9.93 -7.03 5.82
CA MET A 322 -11.32 -6.88 6.22
C MET A 322 -12.09 -6.09 5.15
N ASP A 323 -13.18 -6.63 4.63
CA ASP A 323 -14.01 -5.96 3.63
C ASP A 323 -15.00 -4.97 4.27
N ALA A 324 -15.75 -4.24 3.42
CA ALA A 324 -16.75 -3.28 3.88
C ALA A 324 -17.97 -3.93 4.56
N ALA A 325 -18.20 -5.23 4.37
CA ALA A 325 -19.29 -6.00 4.96
C ALA A 325 -18.92 -6.64 6.31
N GLY A 326 -17.69 -6.47 6.79
CA GLY A 326 -17.19 -7.08 8.02
C GLY A 326 -16.77 -8.55 7.83
N GLY A 327 -16.55 -8.97 6.57
CA GLY A 327 -15.87 -10.20 6.22
C GLY A 327 -14.37 -10.05 6.42
N PHE A 328 -13.74 -11.05 7.03
CA PHE A 328 -12.29 -11.16 7.11
C PHE A 328 -11.83 -12.28 6.17
N HIS A 329 -10.87 -11.98 5.31
CA HIS A 329 -10.40 -12.88 4.28
C HIS A 329 -8.90 -13.05 4.39
N VAL A 330 -8.41 -14.29 4.30
CA VAL A 330 -7.01 -14.59 4.04
C VAL A 330 -6.92 -15.13 2.63
N VAL A 331 -6.13 -14.49 1.78
CA VAL A 331 -6.08 -14.78 0.36
C VAL A 331 -4.65 -14.98 -0.13
N GLU A 332 -4.55 -15.61 -1.30
CA GLU A 332 -3.30 -15.81 -2.04
C GLU A 332 -3.44 -15.23 -3.45
N GLY A 333 -2.45 -14.44 -3.87
CA GLY A 333 -2.37 -13.95 -5.24
C GLY A 333 -2.05 -15.06 -6.26
N THR A 334 -2.17 -14.74 -7.54
CA THR A 334 -1.57 -15.57 -8.61
C THR A 334 -0.06 -15.35 -8.75
N SER A 335 0.44 -14.24 -8.19
CA SER A 335 1.86 -13.86 -8.18
C SER A 335 2.14 -12.92 -6.99
N GLY A 336 3.36 -12.38 -6.88
CA GLY A 336 3.81 -11.58 -5.74
C GLY A 336 3.03 -10.29 -5.43
N GLU A 337 2.20 -9.79 -6.34
CA GLU A 337 1.32 -8.61 -6.11
C GLU A 337 0.02 -8.69 -6.92
N LYS A 338 -0.31 -9.86 -7.49
CA LYS A 338 -1.35 -9.96 -8.52
C LYS A 338 -2.55 -10.77 -8.07
N GLY A 339 -3.73 -10.18 -8.23
CA GLY A 339 -4.96 -10.95 -8.36
C GLY A 339 -5.09 -11.64 -9.74
N PRO A 340 -6.11 -12.48 -9.97
CA PRO A 340 -7.20 -12.80 -9.05
C PRO A 340 -6.72 -13.42 -7.74
N PHE A 341 -7.46 -13.20 -6.65
CA PHE A 341 -7.11 -13.72 -5.34
C PHE A 341 -7.88 -15.01 -5.05
N ARG A 342 -7.17 -16.05 -4.58
CA ARG A 342 -7.76 -17.30 -4.10
C ARG A 342 -7.92 -17.22 -2.59
N GLU A 343 -9.15 -17.39 -2.09
CA GLU A 343 -9.40 -17.46 -0.66
C GLU A 343 -8.79 -18.74 -0.05
N LEU A 344 -8.03 -18.56 1.02
CA LEU A 344 -7.43 -19.64 1.82
C LEU A 344 -8.22 -19.90 3.11
N ALA A 345 -8.74 -18.84 3.72
CA ALA A 345 -9.57 -18.89 4.90
C ALA A 345 -10.43 -17.62 4.97
N GLY A 346 -11.56 -17.71 5.68
CA GLY A 346 -12.45 -16.57 5.87
C GLY A 346 -13.25 -16.70 7.17
N GLY A 347 -13.69 -15.55 7.66
CA GLY A 347 -14.48 -15.43 8.88
C GLY A 347 -15.17 -14.08 8.98
N ARG A 348 -15.76 -13.79 10.13
CA ARG A 348 -16.29 -12.45 10.43
C ARG A 348 -15.36 -11.73 11.38
N LEU A 349 -15.15 -10.45 11.12
CA LEU A 349 -14.50 -9.51 12.03
C LEU A 349 -15.27 -8.21 11.94
N THR A 350 -16.11 -7.94 12.93
CA THR A 350 -16.84 -6.67 12.97
C THR A 350 -15.91 -5.54 13.38
N ARG A 351 -16.28 -4.30 13.03
CA ARG A 351 -15.50 -3.14 13.47
C ARG A 351 -15.45 -3.11 15.00
N SER A 352 -14.28 -2.78 15.54
CA SER A 352 -13.98 -2.74 16.97
C SER A 352 -13.82 -4.10 17.66
N GLU A 353 -13.98 -5.22 16.96
CA GLU A 353 -13.52 -6.51 17.47
C GLU A 353 -11.99 -6.59 17.41
N PRO A 354 -11.32 -7.01 18.50
CA PRO A 354 -9.89 -7.25 18.50
C PRO A 354 -9.51 -8.32 17.48
N LEU A 355 -8.44 -8.07 16.72
CA LEU A 355 -7.87 -9.07 15.82
C LEU A 355 -6.70 -9.77 16.52
N ALA A 356 -6.82 -11.07 16.77
CA ALA A 356 -5.70 -11.89 17.23
C ALA A 356 -5.05 -12.68 16.09
N ILE A 357 -3.71 -12.65 16.06
CA ILE A 357 -2.84 -13.42 15.17
C ILE A 357 -2.03 -14.37 16.05
N THR A 358 -2.27 -15.67 15.90
CA THR A 358 -1.51 -16.70 16.63
C THR A 358 -0.37 -17.21 15.76
N LEU A 359 0.85 -17.15 16.29
CA LEU A 359 2.07 -17.66 15.67
C LEU A 359 2.28 -19.12 16.09
N HIS A 360 2.37 -20.01 15.10
CA HIS A 360 2.67 -21.43 15.31
C HIS A 360 4.06 -21.75 14.77
N ASP A 361 4.85 -22.49 15.53
CA ASP A 361 6.11 -23.09 15.06
C ASP A 361 5.93 -24.61 14.96
N GLY A 362 5.85 -25.11 13.72
CA GLY A 362 5.34 -26.46 13.46
C GLY A 362 3.89 -26.59 13.92
N ASP A 363 3.62 -27.51 14.85
CA ASP A 363 2.27 -27.77 15.37
C ASP A 363 1.94 -27.03 16.66
N ALA A 364 2.91 -26.36 17.27
CA ALA A 364 2.76 -25.69 18.55
C ALA A 364 2.41 -24.21 18.36
N ALA A 365 1.36 -23.74 19.04
CA ALA A 365 1.10 -22.31 19.19
C ALA A 365 2.10 -21.73 20.21
N VAL A 366 2.90 -20.75 19.80
CA VAL A 366 4.02 -20.22 20.60
C VAL A 366 3.75 -18.81 21.10
N ALA A 367 3.10 -17.98 20.29
CA ALA A 367 2.77 -16.61 20.68
C ALA A 367 1.43 -16.17 20.08
N ARG A 368 0.78 -15.19 20.72
CA ARG A 368 -0.39 -14.52 20.18
C ARG A 368 -0.20 -13.01 20.24
N ILE A 369 -0.41 -12.37 19.10
CA ILE A 369 -0.40 -10.92 18.94
C ILE A 369 -1.86 -10.47 18.80
N THR A 370 -2.34 -9.58 19.65
CA THR A 370 -3.70 -9.03 19.58
C THR A 370 -3.66 -7.54 19.29
N LEU A 371 -4.35 -7.12 18.23
CA LEU A 371 -4.55 -5.74 17.80
C LEU A 371 -5.95 -5.31 18.22
N ASP A 372 -6.08 -4.59 19.32
CA ASP A 372 -7.40 -4.26 19.89
C ASP A 372 -8.15 -3.20 19.07
N ASP A 373 -7.41 -2.35 18.33
CA ASP A 373 -7.98 -1.15 17.70
C ASP A 373 -7.93 -1.18 16.15
N TRP A 374 -7.35 -2.21 15.52
CA TRP A 374 -7.13 -2.25 14.06
C TRP A 374 -8.45 -2.22 13.26
N SER A 375 -9.39 -3.12 13.57
CA SER A 375 -10.66 -3.27 12.85
C SER A 375 -11.56 -2.02 12.96
N ALA A 376 -11.45 -1.28 14.06
CA ALA A 376 -12.19 -0.03 14.25
C ALA A 376 -11.76 1.05 13.23
N GLN A 377 -10.46 1.09 12.90
CA GLN A 377 -9.82 2.19 12.18
C GLN A 377 -9.51 1.87 10.71
N ALA A 378 -9.49 0.60 10.33
CA ALA A 378 -9.15 0.15 8.98
C ALA A 378 -10.09 0.74 7.91
N GLY A 379 -9.49 1.18 6.79
CA GLY A 379 -10.18 1.65 5.60
C GLY A 379 -10.63 0.49 4.73
N THR A 380 -11.86 0.53 4.25
CA THR A 380 -12.51 -0.60 3.55
C THR A 380 -12.83 -0.33 2.09
N VAL A 381 -12.50 0.87 1.59
CA VAL A 381 -12.58 1.20 0.16
C VAL A 381 -11.63 0.32 -0.65
N LEU A 382 -11.99 0.03 -1.91
CA LEU A 382 -11.17 -0.76 -2.82
C LEU A 382 -9.80 -0.11 -3.04
N SER A 383 -8.75 -0.92 -3.00
CA SER A 383 -7.40 -0.46 -3.31
C SER A 383 -7.28 -0.14 -4.81
N PRO A 384 -6.74 1.04 -5.18
CA PRO A 384 -6.51 1.40 -6.58
C PRO A 384 -5.41 0.57 -7.25
N THR A 385 -4.61 -0.17 -6.47
CA THR A 385 -3.46 -0.95 -6.95
C THR A 385 -3.70 -2.45 -6.98
N ALA A 386 -4.65 -2.97 -6.21
CA ALA A 386 -4.87 -4.41 -6.05
C ALA A 386 -5.94 -4.95 -6.99
N GLY A 387 -7.05 -4.22 -7.13
CA GLY A 387 -8.24 -4.71 -7.83
C GLY A 387 -8.85 -5.95 -7.17
N TRP A 388 -9.71 -6.67 -7.89
CA TRP A 388 -10.26 -7.97 -7.49
C TRP A 388 -10.95 -8.00 -6.10
N GLY A 389 -11.50 -6.87 -5.67
CA GLY A 389 -12.23 -6.75 -4.39
C GLY A 389 -11.35 -6.46 -3.17
N ALA A 390 -10.01 -6.45 -3.29
CA ALA A 390 -9.15 -6.15 -2.16
C ALA A 390 -9.25 -4.67 -1.73
N PRO A 391 -9.48 -4.39 -0.43
CA PRO A 391 -9.55 -3.04 0.10
C PRO A 391 -8.14 -2.46 0.33
N VAL A 392 -8.09 -1.23 0.83
CA VAL A 392 -6.84 -0.56 1.20
C VAL A 392 -6.22 -1.11 2.48
N ASN A 393 -6.96 -1.76 3.38
CA ASN A 393 -6.38 -2.41 4.55
C ASN A 393 -5.80 -3.78 4.17
N ALA A 394 -4.64 -4.13 4.74
CA ALA A 394 -4.02 -5.42 4.53
C ALA A 394 -3.12 -5.83 5.70
N ILE A 395 -2.96 -7.14 5.87
CA ILE A 395 -1.96 -7.79 6.71
C ILE A 395 -1.17 -8.72 5.81
N GLU A 396 -0.01 -8.26 5.35
CA GLU A 396 0.88 -9.03 4.49
C GLU A 396 1.86 -9.83 5.34
N PHE A 397 2.17 -11.04 4.90
CA PHE A 397 3.15 -11.86 5.61
C PHE A 397 3.94 -12.76 4.66
N SER A 398 5.26 -12.76 4.86
CA SER A 398 6.18 -13.57 4.05
C SER A 398 7.47 -13.88 4.79
N LEU A 399 8.16 -14.92 4.33
CA LEU A 399 9.56 -15.18 4.70
C LEU A 399 10.51 -14.29 3.88
N GLU A 400 11.59 -13.81 4.48
CA GLU A 400 12.67 -13.08 3.80
C GLU A 400 13.44 -13.96 2.82
N GLY A 401 13.48 -15.28 3.04
CA GLY A 401 14.22 -16.21 2.18
C GLY A 401 13.65 -17.63 2.20
N ASP A 402 14.26 -18.50 1.40
CA ASP A 402 13.73 -19.84 1.12
C ASP A 402 13.88 -20.82 2.29
N ALA A 403 14.80 -20.52 3.22
CA ALA A 403 15.00 -21.34 4.40
C ALA A 403 13.75 -21.27 5.31
N PRO A 404 13.21 -22.42 5.77
CA PRO A 404 12.03 -22.46 6.64
C PRO A 404 12.15 -21.67 7.96
N GLY A 405 13.38 -21.45 8.44
CA GLY A 405 13.71 -20.64 9.62
C GLY A 405 14.29 -19.26 9.29
N SER A 406 14.19 -18.80 8.04
CA SER A 406 14.49 -17.40 7.71
C SER A 406 13.51 -16.49 8.43
N ARG A 407 13.90 -15.22 8.62
CA ARG A 407 13.03 -14.25 9.28
C ARG A 407 11.72 -14.10 8.50
N ALA A 408 10.63 -13.94 9.22
CA ALA A 408 9.34 -13.59 8.63
C ALA A 408 9.03 -12.13 8.93
N ALA A 409 8.37 -11.46 7.99
CA ALA A 409 7.80 -10.14 8.20
C ALA A 409 6.28 -10.23 8.14
N ILE A 410 5.62 -9.49 9.04
CA ILE A 410 4.17 -9.30 9.08
C ILE A 410 3.92 -7.79 9.07
N TYR A 411 3.40 -7.27 7.96
CA TYR A 411 3.13 -5.85 7.74
C TYR A 411 1.63 -5.59 7.88
N ILE A 412 1.23 -4.78 8.86
CA ILE A 412 -0.18 -4.47 9.14
C ILE A 412 -0.43 -3.02 8.75
N THR A 413 -1.43 -2.79 7.88
CA THR A 413 -1.79 -1.47 7.37
C THR A 413 -3.27 -1.16 7.65
N LEU A 414 -3.59 0.12 7.87
CA LEU A 414 -4.98 0.60 7.93
C LEU A 414 -5.50 1.02 6.56
N ALA A 415 -4.63 1.62 5.75
CA ALA A 415 -4.87 1.96 4.35
C ALA A 415 -3.53 2.07 3.61
N GLY A 416 -3.10 1.00 2.94
CA GLY A 416 -1.95 0.97 2.06
C GLY A 416 -2.31 0.52 0.65
N THR A 417 -1.35 0.66 -0.26
CA THR A 417 -1.45 0.11 -1.62
C THR A 417 -0.56 -1.11 -1.84
N SER A 418 0.14 -1.57 -0.80
CA SER A 418 1.26 -2.52 -0.80
C SER A 418 0.94 -3.89 -1.38
N VAL A 419 -0.29 -4.39 -1.20
CA VAL A 419 -0.74 -5.66 -1.82
C VAL A 419 -0.90 -5.58 -3.35
N GLY A 420 -0.78 -4.39 -3.93
CA GLY A 420 -0.98 -4.13 -5.34
C GLY A 420 0.14 -3.33 -5.98
N ARG A 421 0.12 -3.30 -7.31
CA ARG A 421 1.21 -2.73 -8.11
C ARG A 421 1.24 -1.21 -8.09
N GLY A 422 2.46 -0.67 -8.09
CA GLY A 422 2.76 0.64 -8.64
C GLY A 422 3.14 1.66 -7.58
N TRP A 423 2.65 2.88 -7.75
CA TRP A 423 3.02 4.04 -6.93
C TRP A 423 1.82 4.89 -6.56
N ASP A 424 0.60 4.37 -6.75
CA ASP A 424 -0.63 5.07 -6.38
C ASP A 424 -0.67 5.31 -4.87
N CYS A 425 -1.52 6.27 -4.48
CA CYS A 425 -1.74 6.61 -3.10
C CYS A 425 -3.11 6.16 -2.62
N VAL A 426 -3.22 6.05 -1.30
CA VAL A 426 -4.46 6.00 -0.55
C VAL A 426 -4.33 6.92 0.66
N GLY A 427 -5.46 7.45 1.12
CA GLY A 427 -5.47 8.45 2.18
C GLY A 427 -5.72 7.85 3.56
N HIS A 428 -4.97 8.32 4.54
CA HIS A 428 -5.34 8.26 5.96
C HIS A 428 -6.08 9.55 6.33
N ALA A 429 -7.26 9.43 6.92
CA ALA A 429 -8.04 10.58 7.41
C ALA A 429 -7.31 11.31 8.55
N ALA A 430 -7.56 12.61 8.68
CA ALA A 430 -7.08 13.39 9.83
C ALA A 430 -7.73 12.90 11.13
N GLY A 431 -6.98 12.89 12.23
CA GLY A 431 -7.47 12.47 13.54
C GLY A 431 -6.43 11.72 14.37
N THR A 432 -6.86 11.22 15.53
CA THR A 432 -6.01 10.42 16.41
C THR A 432 -6.23 8.93 16.17
N TYR A 433 -5.15 8.25 15.79
CA TYR A 433 -5.08 6.81 15.68
C TYR A 433 -4.49 6.21 16.95
N ARG A 434 -4.93 5.00 17.29
CA ARG A 434 -4.39 4.24 18.43
C ARG A 434 -4.12 2.81 18.05
N ASN A 435 -3.00 2.26 18.51
CA ASN A 435 -2.66 0.86 18.37
C ASN A 435 -2.34 0.26 19.74
N ARG A 436 -3.31 -0.41 20.36
CA ARG A 436 -3.05 -1.28 21.51
C ARG A 436 -2.73 -2.68 21.03
N LEU A 437 -1.49 -3.07 21.28
CA LEU A 437 -0.93 -4.36 20.96
C LEU A 437 -0.70 -5.16 22.25
N ARG A 438 -1.19 -6.40 22.27
CA ARG A 438 -0.91 -7.35 23.36
C ARG A 438 -0.19 -8.57 22.81
N ILE A 439 0.91 -8.95 23.43
CA ILE A 439 1.73 -10.09 23.03
C ILE A 439 1.76 -11.11 24.18
N GLU A 440 1.11 -12.26 23.94
CA GLU A 440 1.03 -13.38 24.88
C GLU A 440 2.02 -14.47 24.48
N THR A 441 2.76 -15.02 25.43
CA THR A 441 3.50 -16.27 25.23
C THR A 441 2.58 -17.46 25.49
N LEU A 442 2.48 -18.37 24.53
CA LEU A 442 1.67 -19.58 24.63
C LEU A 442 2.54 -20.81 24.92
N GLY A 443 1.94 -21.85 25.50
CA GLY A 443 2.60 -23.14 25.69
C GLY A 443 3.66 -23.21 26.81
N VAL A 444 4.01 -22.09 27.44
CA VAL A 444 4.80 -22.09 28.67
C VAL A 444 3.90 -22.56 29.82
N ARG A 445 4.07 -23.80 30.29
CA ARG A 445 3.50 -24.19 31.58
C ARG A 445 4.08 -23.24 32.64
N PRO A 446 3.26 -22.62 33.49
CA PRO A 446 3.76 -21.78 34.56
C PRO A 446 4.80 -22.56 35.37
N ALA A 447 5.99 -21.99 35.61
CA ALA A 447 7.03 -22.65 36.40
C ALA A 447 6.53 -23.09 37.79
N ALA A 448 5.53 -22.38 38.33
CA ALA A 448 4.84 -22.71 39.57
C ALA A 448 4.03 -24.02 39.51
N GLU A 449 3.59 -24.45 38.33
CA GLU A 449 2.85 -25.71 38.13
C GLU A 449 3.82 -26.90 37.97
N ALA A 450 4.98 -26.67 37.36
CA ALA A 450 6.08 -27.64 37.32
C ALA A 450 6.69 -27.89 38.71
N ALA A 451 6.75 -26.86 39.57
CA ALA A 451 7.21 -26.99 40.95
C ALA A 451 6.21 -27.71 41.88
N ARG A 452 4.91 -27.72 41.55
CA ARG A 452 3.86 -28.38 42.35
C ARG A 452 3.72 -29.88 42.08
N ASN A 453 4.34 -30.41 41.04
CA ASN A 453 4.25 -31.84 40.73
C ASN A 453 5.58 -32.41 40.18
N PRO A 454 6.62 -32.54 41.02
CA PRO A 454 7.92 -33.08 40.61
C PRO A 454 7.88 -34.55 40.15
N ASP A 455 6.78 -35.26 40.38
CA ASP A 455 6.64 -36.70 40.11
C ASP A 455 6.01 -37.06 38.76
N LEU A 456 5.60 -36.08 37.93
CA LEU A 456 5.24 -36.33 36.53
C LEU A 456 6.50 -36.54 35.68
N LYS A 457 7.17 -37.68 35.92
CA LYS A 457 8.19 -38.21 35.01
C LYS A 457 7.56 -38.40 33.63
N ALA A 458 8.18 -37.81 32.61
CA ALA A 458 7.82 -38.05 31.21
C ALA A 458 7.76 -39.56 30.94
N PRO A 459 6.76 -40.06 30.19
CA PRO A 459 6.76 -41.45 29.76
C PRO A 459 8.04 -41.71 28.96
N LEU A 460 8.84 -42.69 29.42
CA LEU A 460 10.01 -43.17 28.70
C LEU A 460 9.59 -43.74 27.33
N PRO A 461 10.45 -43.63 26.31
CA PRO A 461 10.13 -43.95 24.91
C PRO A 461 9.72 -45.41 24.66
#